data_AF-A0A1H5AW28-F1
#
_entry.id   AF-A0A1H5AW28-F1
#
_cell.length_a   1.000
_cell.length_b   1.000
_cell.length_c   1.000
_cell.angle_alpha   90.00
_cell.angle_beta   90.00
_cell.angle_gamma   90.00
#
_symmetry.space_group_name_H-M   'P 1'
#
loop_
_entity.id
_entity.type
_entity.pdbx_description
1 polymer ?
#
loop_
_entity_poly.entity_id
_entity_poly.type
_entity_poly.pdbx_seq_one_letter_code
_entity_poly.pdbx_strand_id
1 'polypeptide(L)'
;MLTEVTAIRYVTPLREGGSLPGIVEADDLGTYVMKFTGAGQGRKTLVAEVVCGQLGRRLGLRVPELVRMQLDPVIGLSEPDQEVQELLKASGGLNLGMDYLPGSLGFDPLAFEVGAEEAGRVVWFDALIGNVDRSWRNPNMLVWHGQLWLIDHGATMIWHHGWRGLDKAAGKPYDASEHVLAPFAPDVAAAAEALAPLITEELLTEVVADVPDEWLTDEPGFDGPDAVRRAYVEVLLERAATVGARITLGERAGEEPSKAPEWLRVWVEGKASK
;
A
#
# COMPACT_ATOMS: atom_id res chain seq x y z
N MET A 1 6.38 3.64 16.01
CA MET A 1 7.59 3.99 15.23
C MET A 1 8.06 2.74 14.50
N LEU A 2 8.31 2.85 13.20
CA LEU A 2 8.84 1.76 12.38
C LEU A 2 10.25 1.37 12.83
N THR A 3 10.56 0.08 12.71
CA THR A 3 11.92 -0.45 12.91
C THR A 3 12.87 0.20 11.90
N GLU A 4 14.08 0.55 12.34
CA GLU A 4 15.13 1.08 11.48
C GLU A 4 16.18 0.01 11.19
N VAL A 5 16.56 -0.12 9.93
CA VAL A 5 17.54 -1.08 9.40
C VAL A 5 18.48 -0.40 8.41
N THR A 6 19.64 -1.00 8.17
CA THR A 6 20.64 -0.50 7.21
C THR A 6 20.68 -1.41 6.00
N ALA A 7 20.55 -0.85 4.80
CA ALA A 7 20.77 -1.59 3.55
C ALA A 7 22.23 -2.07 3.49
N ILE A 8 22.44 -3.37 3.30
CA ILE A 8 23.78 -3.97 3.16
C ILE A 8 24.09 -4.32 1.70
N ARG A 9 23.07 -4.66 0.91
CA ARG A 9 23.25 -5.11 -0.46
C ARG A 9 22.02 -4.84 -1.31
N TYR A 10 22.23 -4.20 -2.45
CA TYR A 10 21.26 -4.15 -3.53
C TYR A 10 21.33 -5.44 -4.36
N VAL A 11 20.22 -6.19 -4.41
CA VAL A 11 20.16 -7.52 -5.01
C VAL A 11 19.75 -7.44 -6.47
N THR A 12 18.60 -6.84 -6.75
CA THR A 12 18.08 -6.69 -8.11
C THR A 12 17.02 -5.59 -8.19
N PRO A 13 16.94 -4.85 -9.31
CA PRO A 13 15.78 -4.01 -9.60
C PRO A 13 14.53 -4.86 -9.82
N LEU A 14 13.39 -4.35 -9.38
CA LEU A 14 12.05 -4.75 -9.79
C LEU A 14 11.59 -3.76 -10.85
N ARG A 15 11.43 -4.23 -12.09
CA ARG A 15 11.03 -3.40 -13.23
C ARG A 15 9.52 -3.17 -13.23
N GLU A 16 9.02 -2.51 -12.18
CA GLU A 16 7.62 -2.13 -12.04
C GLU A 16 7.47 -0.62 -12.29
N GLY A 17 6.82 -0.27 -13.41
CA GLY A 17 6.48 1.12 -13.72
C GLY A 17 7.67 2.10 -13.69
N GLY A 18 7.39 3.34 -13.30
CA GLY A 18 8.37 4.44 -13.27
C GLY A 18 9.08 4.66 -11.92
N SER A 19 8.85 3.81 -10.91
CA SER A 19 9.42 3.97 -9.56
C SER A 19 10.66 3.11 -9.32
N LEU A 20 10.90 2.09 -10.17
CA LEU A 20 12.06 1.18 -10.12
C LEU A 20 12.43 0.74 -8.69
N PRO A 21 11.51 0.14 -7.91
CA PRO A 21 11.86 -0.41 -6.61
C PRO A 21 12.89 -1.52 -6.75
N GLY A 22 13.56 -1.90 -5.67
CA GLY A 22 14.58 -2.94 -5.73
C GLY A 22 14.60 -3.84 -4.51
N ILE A 23 15.01 -5.09 -4.71
CA ILE A 23 15.23 -6.03 -3.62
C ILE A 23 16.56 -5.69 -2.94
N VAL A 24 16.52 -5.54 -1.62
CA VAL A 24 17.64 -5.16 -0.77
C VAL A 24 17.73 -6.09 0.43
N GLU A 25 18.93 -6.55 0.74
CA GLU A 25 19.24 -7.22 2.01
C GLU A 25 19.65 -6.16 3.04
N ALA A 26 19.27 -6.35 4.30
CA ALA A 26 19.59 -5.46 5.41
C ALA A 26 20.42 -6.12 6.52
N ASP A 27 20.92 -5.30 7.45
CA ASP A 27 21.77 -5.68 8.58
C ASP A 27 21.08 -6.57 9.63
N ASP A 28 19.75 -6.61 9.62
CA ASP A 28 18.90 -7.49 10.41
C ASP A 28 18.70 -8.89 9.80
N LEU A 29 19.40 -9.19 8.70
CA LEU A 29 19.25 -10.42 7.91
C LEU A 29 17.92 -10.52 7.15
N GLY A 30 17.12 -9.45 7.11
CA GLY A 30 15.89 -9.35 6.34
C GLY A 30 16.13 -9.06 4.86
N THR A 31 15.12 -9.36 4.04
CA THR A 31 15.07 -8.99 2.62
C THR A 31 13.85 -8.12 2.39
N TYR A 32 14.04 -6.98 1.73
CA TYR A 32 13.03 -5.95 1.59
C TYR A 32 12.88 -5.51 0.13
N VAL A 33 11.67 -5.15 -0.26
CA VAL A 33 11.42 -4.27 -1.41
C VAL A 33 11.63 -2.84 -0.94
N MET A 34 12.69 -2.20 -1.42
CA MET A 34 13.03 -0.83 -1.11
C MET A 34 12.35 0.13 -2.09
N LYS A 35 11.63 1.12 -1.54
CA LYS A 35 11.10 2.27 -2.28
C LYS A 35 11.98 3.49 -2.01
N PHE A 36 12.50 4.06 -3.10
CA PHE A 36 13.53 5.09 -3.08
C PHE A 36 12.97 6.50 -2.90
N THR A 37 13.55 7.31 -2.02
CA THR A 37 13.23 8.73 -1.85
C THR A 37 13.59 9.57 -3.07
N GLY A 38 14.63 9.18 -3.81
CA GLY A 38 15.05 9.82 -5.06
C GLY A 38 14.20 9.46 -6.28
N ALA A 39 13.20 8.58 -6.16
CA ALA A 39 12.31 8.24 -7.26
C ALA A 39 11.45 9.45 -7.69
N GLY A 40 11.11 9.53 -8.98
CA GLY A 40 10.40 10.68 -9.55
C GLY A 40 8.98 10.93 -8.98
N GLN A 41 8.41 9.94 -8.28
CA GLN A 41 7.13 10.07 -7.58
C GLN A 41 7.23 10.92 -6.30
N GLY A 42 8.42 11.04 -5.72
CA GLY A 42 8.72 11.88 -4.56
C GLY A 42 8.26 11.33 -3.21
N ARG A 43 8.63 12.06 -2.14
CA ARG A 43 8.43 11.65 -0.73
C ARG A 43 6.97 11.37 -0.37
N LYS A 44 6.01 12.07 -0.99
CA LYS A 44 4.58 11.89 -0.72
C LYS A 44 4.08 10.46 -0.97
N THR A 45 4.61 9.78 -1.98
CA THR A 45 4.28 8.37 -2.24
C THR A 45 4.75 7.47 -1.08
N LEU A 46 5.91 7.75 -0.49
CA LEU A 46 6.40 7.03 0.70
C LEU A 46 5.56 7.34 1.94
N VAL A 47 5.14 8.60 2.10
CA VAL A 47 4.21 9.01 3.17
C VAL A 47 2.90 8.23 3.04
N ALA A 48 2.33 8.14 1.84
CA ALA A 48 1.12 7.37 1.58
C ALA A 48 1.30 5.89 1.90
N GLU A 49 2.43 5.29 1.49
CA GLU A 49 2.74 3.90 1.81
C GLU A 49 2.77 3.64 3.32
N VAL A 50 3.42 4.52 4.08
CA VAL A 50 3.50 4.37 5.54
C VAL A 50 2.13 4.54 6.19
N VAL A 51 1.42 5.63 5.89
CA VAL A 51 0.12 5.92 6.52
C VAL A 51 -0.90 4.82 6.19
N CYS A 52 -1.04 4.47 4.91
CA CYS A 52 -2.01 3.47 4.50
C CYS A 52 -1.57 2.06 4.91
N GLY A 53 -0.30 1.71 4.73
CA GLY A 53 0.19 0.39 5.11
C GLY A 53 0.04 0.12 6.60
N GLN A 54 0.42 1.07 7.46
CA GLN A 54 0.25 0.93 8.91
C GLN A 54 -1.22 0.92 9.31
N LEU A 55 -2.05 1.79 8.73
CA LEU A 55 -3.49 1.77 9.00
C LEU A 55 -4.13 0.43 8.62
N GLY A 56 -3.81 -0.09 7.44
CA GLY A 56 -4.29 -1.40 6.98
C GLY A 56 -3.93 -2.52 7.96
N ARG A 57 -2.68 -2.56 8.43
CA ARG A 57 -2.22 -3.54 9.43
C ARG A 57 -2.99 -3.43 10.75
N ARG A 58 -3.22 -2.22 11.25
CA ARG A 58 -3.99 -1.99 12.50
C ARG A 58 -5.46 -2.39 12.36
N LEU A 59 -6.01 -2.34 11.15
CA LEU A 59 -7.35 -2.83 10.82
C LEU A 59 -7.39 -4.35 10.53
N GLY A 60 -6.27 -5.05 10.72
CA GLY A 60 -6.17 -6.50 10.50
C GLY A 60 -6.11 -6.91 9.02
N LEU A 61 -5.84 -5.98 8.10
CA LEU A 61 -5.53 -6.30 6.72
C LEU A 61 -4.08 -6.76 6.61
N ARG A 62 -3.82 -7.69 5.69
CA ARG A 62 -2.48 -8.22 5.47
C ARG A 62 -1.72 -7.27 4.56
N VAL A 63 -0.85 -6.46 5.15
CA VAL A 63 0.13 -5.62 4.44
C VAL A 63 1.51 -6.04 4.94
N PRO A 64 2.52 -6.19 4.07
CA PRO A 64 3.87 -6.52 4.51
C PRO A 64 4.39 -5.50 5.54
N GLU A 65 5.35 -5.91 6.36
CA GLU A 65 5.94 -5.02 7.35
C GLU A 65 6.72 -3.90 6.68
N LEU A 66 6.65 -2.70 7.27
CA LEU A 66 7.38 -1.53 6.78
C LEU A 66 8.51 -1.19 7.75
N VAL A 67 9.67 -0.87 7.19
CA VAL A 67 10.87 -0.47 7.93
C VAL A 67 11.41 0.83 7.37
N ARG A 68 12.08 1.58 8.24
CA ARG A 68 12.94 2.70 7.86
C ARG A 68 14.27 2.13 7.41
N MET A 69 14.67 2.36 6.17
CA MET A 69 15.87 1.77 5.60
C MET A 69 16.90 2.84 5.27
N GLN A 70 18.05 2.81 5.94
CA GLN A 70 19.19 3.68 5.64
C GLN A 70 19.98 3.13 4.45
N LEU A 71 20.22 3.96 3.43
CA LEU A 71 20.99 3.63 2.23
C LEU A 71 22.28 4.44 2.19
N ASP A 72 23.40 3.75 2.09
CA ASP A 72 24.66 4.36 1.64
C ASP A 72 24.73 4.29 0.10
N PRO A 73 24.83 5.44 -0.61
CA PRO A 73 24.99 5.49 -2.07
C PRO A 73 26.15 4.66 -2.63
N VAL A 74 27.16 4.32 -1.82
CA VAL A 74 28.26 3.43 -2.21
C VAL A 74 27.75 2.09 -2.76
N ILE A 75 26.59 1.61 -2.30
CA ILE A 75 25.97 0.37 -2.80
C ILE A 75 25.68 0.43 -4.31
N GLY A 76 25.39 1.61 -4.86
CA GLY A 76 25.10 1.79 -6.29
C GLY A 76 26.32 1.83 -7.21
N LEU A 77 27.56 1.85 -6.68
CA LEU A 77 28.77 1.99 -7.52
C LEU A 77 29.00 0.81 -8.46
N SER A 78 28.56 -0.40 -8.07
CA SER A 78 28.70 -1.61 -8.88
C SER A 78 27.48 -1.91 -9.75
N GLU A 79 26.43 -1.09 -9.70
CA GLU A 79 25.23 -1.27 -10.51
C GLU A 79 25.53 -0.93 -11.99
N PRO A 80 25.39 -1.88 -12.93
CA PRO A 80 25.64 -1.63 -14.34
C PRO A 80 24.57 -0.77 -15.02
N ASP A 81 23.33 -0.76 -14.53
CA ASP A 81 22.24 0.04 -15.08
C ASP A 81 22.37 1.50 -14.62
N GLN A 82 22.64 2.41 -15.55
CA GLN A 82 22.91 3.81 -15.22
C GLN A 82 21.71 4.51 -14.57
N GLU A 83 20.48 4.16 -14.96
CA GLU A 83 19.27 4.75 -14.38
C GLU A 83 19.12 4.33 -12.91
N VAL A 84 19.38 3.06 -12.61
CA VAL A 84 19.36 2.53 -11.25
C VAL A 84 20.50 3.11 -10.41
N GLN A 85 21.70 3.26 -10.98
CA GLN A 85 22.83 3.88 -10.30
C GLN A 85 22.54 5.34 -9.92
N GLU A 86 21.95 6.12 -10.84
CA GLU A 86 21.54 7.50 -10.59
C GLU A 86 20.47 7.57 -9.49
N LEU A 87 19.49 6.65 -9.52
CA LEU A 87 18.45 6.53 -8.48
C LEU A 87 19.05 6.23 -7.10
N LEU A 88 19.94 5.24 -6.98
CA LEU A 88 20.61 4.88 -5.73
C LEU A 88 21.44 6.05 -5.19
N LYS A 89 22.14 6.76 -6.07
CA LYS A 89 22.91 7.94 -5.69
C LYS A 89 22.04 9.09 -5.20
N ALA A 90 20.88 9.31 -5.82
CA ALA A 90 19.92 10.32 -5.42
C ALA A 90 19.15 9.97 -4.13
N SER A 91 19.19 8.70 -3.70
CA SER A 91 18.40 8.18 -2.58
C SER A 91 19.24 7.92 -1.32
N GLY A 92 20.43 8.51 -1.21
CA GLY A 92 21.27 8.37 -0.02
C GLY A 92 20.57 8.87 1.25
N GLY A 93 20.68 8.11 2.34
CA GLY A 93 19.97 8.37 3.60
C GLY A 93 18.73 7.50 3.75
N LEU A 94 17.70 8.04 4.39
CA LEU A 94 16.53 7.27 4.79
C LEU A 94 15.56 7.04 3.62
N ASN A 95 15.08 5.82 3.53
CA ASN A 95 14.13 5.32 2.54
C ASN A 95 13.11 4.40 3.22
N LEU A 96 12.17 3.87 2.43
CA LEU A 96 11.18 2.92 2.91
C LEU A 96 11.56 1.50 2.46
N GLY A 97 11.69 0.58 3.41
CA GLY A 97 11.70 -0.86 3.13
C GLY A 97 10.31 -1.45 3.40
N MET A 98 9.89 -2.38 2.56
CA MET A 98 8.71 -3.20 2.74
C MET A 98 9.15 -4.66 2.72
N ASP A 99 8.69 -5.49 3.66
CA ASP A 99 9.09 -6.89 3.74
C ASP A 99 8.84 -7.61 2.40
N TYR A 100 9.86 -8.30 1.90
CA TYR A 100 9.77 -9.03 0.65
C TYR A 100 9.17 -10.40 0.94
N LEU A 101 8.00 -10.70 0.37
CA LEU A 101 7.29 -11.97 0.56
C LEU A 101 7.77 -13.03 -0.45
N PRO A 102 8.71 -13.94 -0.10
CA PRO A 102 9.32 -14.81 -1.09
C PRO A 102 8.31 -15.87 -1.54
N GLY A 103 8.22 -16.08 -2.86
CA GLY A 103 7.27 -17.03 -3.45
C GLY A 103 5.82 -16.54 -3.50
N SER A 104 5.56 -15.26 -3.19
CA SER A 104 4.26 -14.65 -3.45
C SER A 104 3.95 -14.61 -4.95
N LEU A 105 2.67 -14.71 -5.30
CA LEU A 105 2.17 -14.56 -6.66
C LEU A 105 1.37 -13.26 -6.79
N GLY A 106 1.40 -12.61 -7.95
CA GLY A 106 0.46 -11.52 -8.23
C GLY A 106 -0.97 -12.02 -8.18
N PHE A 107 -1.87 -11.26 -7.55
CA PHE A 107 -3.29 -11.58 -7.53
C PHE A 107 -3.90 -11.38 -8.93
N ASP A 108 -4.59 -12.41 -9.42
CA ASP A 108 -5.42 -12.37 -10.63
C ASP A 108 -6.84 -12.83 -10.25
N PRO A 109 -7.88 -11.98 -10.43
CA PRO A 109 -9.25 -12.33 -10.07
C PRO A 109 -9.84 -13.49 -10.90
N LEU A 110 -9.19 -13.89 -12.00
CA LEU A 110 -9.56 -15.08 -12.78
C LEU A 110 -8.93 -16.37 -12.24
N ALA A 111 -7.89 -16.26 -11.43
CA ALA A 111 -7.14 -17.40 -10.90
C ALA A 111 -7.42 -17.68 -9.42
N PHE A 112 -7.64 -16.62 -8.64
CA PHE A 112 -7.81 -16.71 -7.18
C PHE A 112 -9.21 -16.27 -6.75
N GLU A 113 -9.78 -16.99 -5.79
CA GLU A 113 -11.06 -16.68 -5.16
C GLU A 113 -10.87 -15.82 -3.91
N VAL A 114 -11.80 -14.91 -3.65
CA VAL A 114 -11.85 -14.08 -2.45
C VAL A 114 -13.26 -14.11 -1.89
N GLY A 115 -13.40 -14.28 -0.58
CA GLY A 115 -14.71 -14.25 0.07
C GLY A 115 -15.29 -12.83 0.10
N ALA A 116 -16.62 -12.72 0.04
CA ALA A 116 -17.35 -11.44 0.07
C ALA A 116 -16.97 -10.56 1.28
N GLU A 117 -16.71 -11.16 2.44
CA GLU A 117 -16.29 -10.45 3.65
C GLU A 117 -14.89 -9.82 3.48
N GLU A 118 -13.90 -10.60 3.03
CA GLU A 118 -12.54 -10.11 2.80
C GLU A 118 -12.51 -9.05 1.70
N ALA A 119 -13.25 -9.27 0.60
CA ALA A 119 -13.42 -8.29 -0.46
C ALA A 119 -14.07 -6.99 0.05
N GLY A 120 -15.10 -7.09 0.88
CA GLY A 120 -15.76 -5.95 1.53
C GLY A 120 -14.79 -5.10 2.36
N ARG A 121 -13.96 -5.75 3.17
CA ARG A 121 -12.95 -5.07 4.01
C ARG A 121 -11.92 -4.32 3.17
N VAL A 122 -11.41 -4.94 2.11
CA VAL A 122 -10.41 -4.30 1.21
C VAL A 122 -11.04 -3.14 0.46
N VAL A 123 -12.21 -3.31 -0.16
CA VAL A 123 -12.90 -2.24 -0.90
C VAL A 123 -13.25 -1.06 0.00
N TRP A 124 -13.73 -1.33 1.22
CA TRP A 124 -14.02 -0.27 2.19
C TRP A 124 -12.73 0.48 2.60
N PHE A 125 -11.63 -0.25 2.82
CA PHE A 125 -10.35 0.35 3.18
C PHE A 125 -9.77 1.20 2.04
N ASP A 126 -9.81 0.71 0.80
CA ASP A 126 -9.41 1.45 -0.38
C ASP A 126 -10.26 2.71 -0.58
N ALA A 127 -11.56 2.64 -0.26
CA ALA A 127 -12.41 3.81 -0.23
C ALA A 127 -11.97 4.81 0.85
N LEU A 128 -11.67 4.36 2.07
CA LEU A 128 -11.17 5.20 3.17
C LEU A 128 -9.90 5.96 2.76
N ILE A 129 -8.90 5.28 2.21
CA ILE A 129 -7.62 5.91 1.83
C ILE A 129 -7.65 6.58 0.44
N GLY A 130 -8.75 6.41 -0.32
CA GLY A 130 -8.91 6.96 -1.65
C GLY A 130 -8.02 6.30 -2.70
N ASN A 131 -7.89 4.98 -2.67
CA ASN A 131 -7.09 4.20 -3.60
C ASN A 131 -7.83 4.00 -4.93
N VAL A 132 -7.50 4.79 -5.95
CA VAL A 132 -8.12 4.68 -7.28
C VAL A 132 -7.36 3.75 -8.23
N ASP A 133 -6.21 3.23 -7.80
CA ASP A 133 -5.30 2.47 -8.67
C ASP A 133 -5.55 0.96 -8.62
N ARG A 134 -6.24 0.47 -7.58
CA ARG A 134 -6.53 -0.96 -7.38
C ARG A 134 -7.59 -1.48 -8.35
N SER A 135 -7.14 -1.85 -9.54
CA SER A 135 -7.98 -2.32 -10.66
C SER A 135 -7.51 -3.68 -11.17
N TRP A 136 -8.29 -4.32 -12.04
CA TRP A 136 -7.89 -5.58 -12.67
C TRP A 136 -6.62 -5.47 -13.52
N ARG A 137 -6.25 -4.25 -13.98
CA ARG A 137 -5.00 -3.99 -14.71
C ARG A 137 -3.81 -3.82 -13.78
N ASN A 138 -4.06 -3.26 -12.60
CA ASN A 138 -3.04 -3.06 -11.57
C ASN A 138 -3.60 -3.49 -10.20
N PRO A 139 -3.62 -4.79 -9.89
CA PRO A 139 -4.23 -5.27 -8.66
C PRO A 139 -3.50 -4.79 -7.40
N ASN A 140 -2.18 -4.55 -7.48
CA ASN A 140 -1.32 -4.21 -6.33
C ASN A 140 -1.60 -5.12 -5.12
N MET A 141 -1.82 -6.40 -5.38
CA MET A 141 -2.09 -7.42 -4.38
C MET A 141 -1.31 -8.67 -4.70
N LEU A 142 -0.95 -9.39 -3.65
CA LEU A 142 -0.24 -10.65 -3.72
C LEU A 142 -1.08 -11.76 -3.09
N VAL A 143 -0.88 -12.98 -3.56
CA VAL A 143 -1.24 -14.19 -2.83
C VAL A 143 0.02 -14.79 -2.25
N TRP A 144 0.10 -14.83 -0.91
CA TRP A 144 1.23 -15.41 -0.19
C TRP A 144 0.71 -16.38 0.87
N HIS A 145 1.24 -17.61 0.85
CA HIS A 145 0.73 -18.74 1.65
C HIS A 145 -0.79 -18.92 1.56
N GLY A 146 -1.36 -18.72 0.36
CA GLY A 146 -2.80 -18.87 0.09
C GLY A 146 -3.68 -17.78 0.69
N GLN A 147 -3.11 -16.64 1.10
CA GLN A 147 -3.83 -15.51 1.66
C GLN A 147 -3.62 -14.27 0.80
N LEU A 148 -4.61 -13.38 0.75
CA LEU A 148 -4.54 -12.10 0.03
C LEU A 148 -3.74 -11.07 0.86
N TRP A 149 -2.77 -10.43 0.23
CA TRP A 149 -1.94 -9.36 0.79
C TRP A 149 -2.03 -8.10 -0.06
N LEU A 150 -2.14 -6.94 0.59
CA LEU A 150 -2.18 -5.65 -0.05
C LEU A 150 -0.77 -5.07 -0.12
N ILE A 151 -0.38 -4.59 -1.29
CA ILE A 151 0.86 -3.86 -1.51
C ILE A 151 0.56 -2.55 -2.23
N ASP A 152 1.58 -1.71 -2.32
CA ASP A 152 1.62 -0.48 -3.11
C ASP A 152 0.43 0.47 -2.91
N HIS A 153 0.49 1.20 -1.79
CA HIS A 153 -0.43 2.28 -1.46
C HIS A 153 0.10 3.65 -1.89
N GLY A 154 1.16 3.70 -2.69
CA GLY A 154 1.82 4.94 -3.11
C GLY A 154 0.95 5.89 -3.95
N ALA A 155 -0.09 5.36 -4.61
CA ALA A 155 -1.05 6.11 -5.43
C ALA A 155 -2.36 6.47 -4.67
N THR A 156 -2.38 6.29 -3.35
CA THR A 156 -3.52 6.64 -2.50
C THR A 156 -3.44 8.08 -2.01
N MET A 157 -4.49 8.55 -1.31
CA MET A 157 -4.54 9.88 -0.71
C MET A 157 -4.19 11.03 -1.66
N ILE A 158 -4.56 10.95 -2.93
CA ILE A 158 -4.17 11.92 -3.99
C ILE A 158 -4.37 13.40 -3.58
N TRP A 159 -5.36 13.67 -2.72
CA TRP A 159 -5.63 14.98 -2.14
C TRP A 159 -4.42 15.59 -1.40
N HIS A 160 -3.50 14.79 -0.86
CA HIS A 160 -2.29 15.30 -0.19
C HIS A 160 -1.27 15.94 -1.15
N HIS A 161 -1.45 15.80 -2.47
CA HIS A 161 -0.67 16.55 -3.46
C HIS A 161 -1.17 18.00 -3.59
N GLY A 162 -2.35 18.32 -3.04
CA GLY A 162 -2.91 19.65 -3.01
C GLY A 162 -3.86 19.84 -1.84
N TRP A 163 -3.34 20.38 -0.73
CA TRP A 163 -4.06 20.62 0.54
C TRP A 163 -5.20 21.66 0.48
N ARG A 164 -5.52 22.18 -0.71
CA ARG A 164 -6.65 23.11 -0.89
C ARG A 164 -7.96 22.32 -0.97
N GLY A 165 -8.89 22.60 -0.07
CA GLY A 165 -10.24 22.01 -0.09
C GLY A 165 -10.32 20.63 0.55
N LEU A 166 -9.65 20.43 1.68
CA LEU A 166 -9.65 19.18 2.45
C LEU A 166 -11.07 18.70 2.80
N ASP A 167 -11.98 19.62 3.14
CA ASP A 167 -13.39 19.31 3.40
C ASP A 167 -14.05 18.57 2.21
N LYS A 168 -13.66 18.91 0.97
CA LYS A 168 -14.17 18.23 -0.23
C LYS A 168 -13.52 16.85 -0.44
N ALA A 169 -12.28 16.68 -0.01
CA ALA A 169 -11.56 15.42 -0.12
C ALA A 169 -12.14 14.37 0.85
N ALA A 170 -12.39 14.76 2.11
CA ALA A 170 -12.98 13.89 3.11
C ALA A 170 -14.35 13.36 2.64
N GLY A 171 -15.20 14.26 2.09
CA GLY A 171 -16.53 13.91 1.63
C GLY A 171 -16.62 13.23 0.24
N LYS A 172 -15.51 13.07 -0.49
CA LYS A 172 -15.55 12.58 -1.89
C LYS A 172 -16.08 11.14 -1.98
N PRO A 173 -17.07 10.84 -2.84
CA PRO A 173 -17.50 9.46 -3.07
C PRO A 173 -16.38 8.61 -3.69
N TYR A 174 -16.50 7.31 -3.55
CA TYR A 174 -15.55 6.34 -4.09
C TYR A 174 -16.25 5.42 -5.09
N ASP A 175 -15.75 5.42 -6.32
CA ASP A 175 -16.24 4.54 -7.38
C ASP A 175 -15.36 3.29 -7.44
N ALA A 176 -15.92 2.17 -7.00
CA ALA A 176 -15.28 0.86 -6.97
C ALA A 176 -15.75 -0.03 -8.13
N SER A 177 -16.34 0.54 -9.19
CA SER A 177 -16.85 -0.25 -10.31
C SER A 177 -15.79 -1.04 -11.07
N GLU A 178 -14.61 -0.46 -11.24
CA GLU A 178 -13.44 -1.10 -11.86
C GLU A 178 -12.50 -1.76 -10.84
N HIS A 179 -12.91 -1.82 -9.57
CA HIS A 179 -12.10 -2.41 -8.52
C HIS A 179 -11.85 -3.89 -8.79
N VAL A 180 -10.62 -4.36 -8.62
CA VAL A 180 -10.26 -5.77 -8.91
C VAL A 180 -11.09 -6.78 -8.11
N LEU A 181 -11.57 -6.38 -6.93
CA LEU A 181 -12.43 -7.20 -6.08
C LEU A 181 -13.95 -7.00 -6.29
N ALA A 182 -14.38 -6.11 -7.19
CA ALA A 182 -15.80 -5.90 -7.48
C ALA A 182 -16.55 -7.19 -7.89
N PRO A 183 -15.95 -8.13 -8.64
CA PRO A 183 -16.60 -9.40 -8.99
C PRO A 183 -16.95 -10.31 -7.79
N PHE A 184 -16.30 -10.15 -6.64
CA PHE A 184 -16.45 -11.05 -5.48
C PHE A 184 -17.58 -10.65 -4.51
N ALA A 185 -18.54 -9.85 -4.98
CA ALA A 185 -19.69 -9.38 -4.20
C ALA A 185 -19.28 -8.79 -2.82
N PRO A 186 -18.40 -7.77 -2.78
CA PRO A 186 -17.84 -7.24 -1.54
C PRO A 186 -18.93 -6.75 -0.57
N ASP A 187 -18.95 -7.27 0.65
CA ASP A 187 -19.86 -6.83 1.71
C ASP A 187 -19.33 -5.56 2.41
N VAL A 188 -19.46 -4.44 1.69
CA VAL A 188 -18.98 -3.12 2.14
C VAL A 188 -19.76 -2.63 3.37
N ALA A 189 -21.03 -3.03 3.52
CA ALA A 189 -21.84 -2.62 4.66
C ALA A 189 -21.34 -3.27 5.95
N ALA A 190 -21.10 -4.59 5.94
CA ALA A 190 -20.51 -5.30 7.07
C ALA A 190 -19.08 -4.79 7.37
N ALA A 191 -18.30 -4.50 6.34
CA ALA A 191 -16.97 -3.90 6.50
C ALA A 191 -17.03 -2.52 7.18
N ALA A 192 -17.97 -1.65 6.78
CA ALA A 192 -18.15 -0.35 7.40
C ALA A 192 -18.55 -0.45 8.87
N GLU A 193 -19.47 -1.36 9.22
CA GLU A 193 -19.86 -1.62 10.60
C GLU A 193 -18.68 -2.11 11.46
N ALA A 194 -17.84 -2.98 10.89
CA ALA A 194 -16.71 -3.56 11.61
C ALA A 194 -15.50 -2.62 11.73
N LEU A 195 -15.19 -1.85 10.69
CA LEU A 195 -13.94 -1.10 10.58
C LEU A 195 -14.07 0.37 10.92
N ALA A 196 -15.18 1.04 10.59
CA ALA A 196 -15.33 2.47 10.84
C ALA A 196 -15.18 2.85 12.32
N PRO A 197 -15.73 2.10 13.30
CA PRO A 197 -15.55 2.41 14.73
C PRO A 197 -14.11 2.28 15.22
N LEU A 198 -13.25 1.57 14.49
CA LEU A 198 -11.83 1.41 14.84
C LEU A 198 -11.00 2.64 14.43
N ILE A 199 -11.52 3.48 13.53
CA ILE A 199 -10.82 4.70 13.09
C ILE A 199 -11.05 5.80 14.12
N THR A 200 -10.12 5.91 15.08
CA THR A 200 -10.12 6.98 16.09
C THR A 200 -9.00 7.97 15.85
N GLU A 201 -9.10 9.15 16.46
CA GLU A 201 -8.04 10.16 16.44
C GLU A 201 -6.72 9.59 17.00
N GLU A 202 -6.79 8.78 18.06
CA GLU A 202 -5.64 8.14 18.66
C GLU A 202 -4.97 7.15 17.70
N LEU A 203 -5.75 6.27 17.05
CA LEU A 203 -5.21 5.32 16.07
C LEU A 203 -4.52 6.06 14.92
N LEU A 204 -5.17 7.08 14.37
CA LEU A 204 -4.63 7.85 13.25
C LEU A 204 -3.38 8.61 13.67
N THR A 205 -3.35 9.18 14.87
CA THR A 205 -2.18 9.86 15.43
C THR A 205 -0.99 8.91 15.56
N GLU A 206 -1.20 7.69 16.05
CA GLU A 206 -0.16 6.66 16.12
C GLU A 206 0.36 6.26 14.73
N VAL A 207 -0.55 6.07 13.76
CA VAL A 207 -0.19 5.71 12.38
C VAL A 207 0.61 6.82 11.72
N VAL A 208 0.15 8.07 11.78
CA VAL A 208 0.88 9.17 11.14
C VAL A 208 2.21 9.43 11.83
N ALA A 209 2.39 9.12 13.12
CA ALA A 209 3.67 9.24 13.81
C ALA A 209 4.78 8.31 13.28
N ASP A 210 4.42 7.26 12.52
CA ASP A 210 5.39 6.37 11.87
C ASP A 210 6.10 7.01 10.68
N VAL A 211 5.55 8.07 10.09
CA VAL A 211 6.17 8.78 8.96
C VAL A 211 7.36 9.62 9.46
N PRO A 212 8.56 9.54 8.88
CA PRO A 212 9.70 10.39 9.28
C PRO A 212 9.48 11.89 9.06
N ASP A 213 9.97 12.72 9.99
CA ASP A 213 9.86 14.20 9.89
C ASP A 213 10.47 14.74 8.59
N GLU A 214 11.63 14.23 8.19
CA GLU A 214 12.33 14.61 6.96
C GLU A 214 11.51 14.39 5.67
N TRP A 215 10.44 13.60 5.71
CA TRP A 215 9.52 13.42 4.58
C TRP A 215 8.39 14.44 4.56
N LEU A 216 8.15 15.11 5.69
CA LEU A 216 7.11 16.13 5.88
C LEU A 216 7.67 17.55 5.99
N THR A 217 8.98 17.70 6.21
CA THR A 217 9.65 19.00 6.25
C THR A 217 9.46 19.77 4.94
N ASP A 218 9.21 21.07 5.10
CA ASP A 218 8.96 22.04 4.02
C ASP A 218 7.72 21.76 3.17
N GLU A 219 6.75 21.00 3.68
CA GLU A 219 5.47 20.79 3.00
C GLU A 219 4.72 22.14 2.83
N PRO A 220 4.43 22.58 1.58
CA PRO A 220 3.85 23.89 1.34
C PRO A 220 2.49 24.08 2.02
N GLY A 221 2.37 25.17 2.79
CA GLY A 221 1.14 25.53 3.49
C GLY A 221 1.07 25.04 4.95
N PHE A 222 2.14 24.46 5.47
CA PHE A 222 2.24 24.01 6.86
C PHE A 222 3.46 24.60 7.57
N ASP A 223 3.33 24.83 8.88
CA ASP A 223 4.39 25.36 9.74
C ASP A 223 5.41 24.28 10.17
N GLY A 224 5.18 23.01 9.83
CA GLY A 224 6.07 21.90 10.13
C GLY A 224 5.40 20.52 10.09
N PRO A 225 6.18 19.43 10.30
CA PRO A 225 5.71 18.04 10.20
C PRO A 225 4.44 17.74 11.01
N ASP A 226 4.36 18.22 12.26
CA ASP A 226 3.21 17.98 13.13
C ASP A 226 1.91 18.56 12.57
N ALA A 227 1.98 19.71 11.89
CA ALA A 227 0.81 20.31 11.26
C ALA A 227 0.34 19.49 10.06
N VAL A 228 1.27 18.90 9.30
CA VAL A 228 0.94 18.00 8.19
C VAL A 228 0.29 16.71 8.72
N ARG A 229 0.84 16.11 9.79
CA ARG A 229 0.27 14.92 10.45
C ARG A 229 -1.17 15.16 10.89
N ARG A 230 -1.44 16.29 11.55
CA ARG A 230 -2.81 16.66 11.96
C ARG A 230 -3.77 16.73 10.77
N ALA A 231 -3.34 17.30 9.64
CA ALA A 231 -4.17 17.35 8.44
C ALA A 231 -4.49 15.95 7.86
N TYR A 232 -3.57 15.01 7.92
CA TYR A 232 -3.86 13.60 7.57
C TYR A 232 -4.92 13.00 8.51
N VAL A 233 -4.78 13.22 9.82
CA VAL A 233 -5.73 12.75 10.84
C VAL A 233 -7.13 13.31 10.58
N GLU A 234 -7.25 14.62 10.40
CA GLU A 234 -8.53 15.30 10.16
C GLU A 234 -9.27 14.72 8.94
N VAL A 235 -8.60 14.58 7.80
CA VAL A 235 -9.21 14.06 6.57
C VAL A 235 -9.64 12.60 6.73
N LEU A 236 -8.77 11.75 7.27
CA LEU A 236 -9.06 10.32 7.40
C LEU A 236 -10.18 10.07 8.43
N LEU A 237 -10.22 10.83 9.51
CA LEU A 237 -11.25 10.72 10.54
C LEU A 237 -12.64 11.11 9.99
N GLU A 238 -12.74 12.26 9.31
CA GLU A 238 -14.00 12.69 8.68
C GLU A 238 -14.44 11.70 7.58
N ARG A 239 -13.49 11.20 6.80
CA ARG A 239 -13.77 10.24 5.73
C ARG A 239 -14.28 8.92 6.28
N ALA A 240 -13.66 8.36 7.33
CA ALA A 240 -14.11 7.12 7.96
C ALA A 240 -15.56 7.16 8.43
N ALA A 241 -16.01 8.31 8.93
CA ALA A 241 -17.39 8.48 9.38
C ALA A 241 -18.44 8.44 8.26
N THR A 242 -18.06 8.69 7.01
CA THR A 242 -19.02 8.90 5.91
C THR A 242 -18.82 8.03 4.68
N VAL A 243 -17.61 7.49 4.46
CA VAL A 243 -17.23 6.84 3.20
C VAL A 243 -18.03 5.57 2.93
N GLY A 244 -18.39 4.80 3.96
CA GLY A 244 -19.15 3.55 3.81
C GLY A 244 -20.48 3.72 3.07
N ALA A 245 -21.13 4.88 3.22
CA ALA A 245 -22.39 5.21 2.54
C ALA A 245 -22.20 5.83 1.14
N ARG A 246 -20.94 6.01 0.69
CA ARG A 246 -20.58 6.72 -0.55
C ARG A 246 -19.71 5.89 -1.48
N ILE A 247 -19.80 4.57 -1.36
CA ILE A 247 -19.12 3.60 -2.24
C ILE A 247 -20.11 3.14 -3.30
N THR A 248 -19.73 3.28 -4.56
CA THR A 248 -20.46 2.70 -5.69
C THR A 248 -19.76 1.42 -6.12
N LEU A 249 -20.48 0.30 -6.17
CA LEU A 249 -19.99 -0.97 -6.70
C LEU A 249 -20.44 -1.15 -8.15
N GLY A 250 -19.60 -1.80 -8.96
CA GLY A 250 -19.92 -2.14 -10.35
C GLY A 250 -20.91 -3.30 -10.45
N GLU A 251 -21.39 -3.56 -11.67
CA GLU A 251 -22.24 -4.73 -11.92
C GLU A 251 -21.48 -6.04 -11.64
N ARG A 252 -22.15 -6.98 -10.98
CA ARG A 252 -21.58 -8.30 -10.68
C ARG A 252 -21.29 -9.04 -11.98
N ALA A 253 -20.03 -9.40 -12.22
CA ALA A 253 -19.70 -10.42 -13.20
C ALA A 253 -20.30 -11.77 -12.74
N GLY A 254 -20.94 -12.52 -13.64
CA GLY A 254 -21.52 -13.82 -13.31
C GLY A 254 -20.49 -14.79 -12.71
N GLU A 255 -20.96 -15.80 -11.97
CA GLU A 255 -20.10 -16.86 -11.42
C GLU A 255 -19.46 -17.66 -12.57
N GLU A 256 -18.26 -17.28 -12.99
CA GLU A 256 -17.41 -18.10 -13.85
C GLU A 256 -16.41 -18.86 -12.97
N PRO A 257 -16.25 -20.18 -13.16
CA PRO A 257 -15.28 -20.95 -12.40
C PRO A 257 -13.85 -20.47 -12.69
N SER A 258 -12.98 -20.49 -11.66
CA SER A 258 -11.56 -20.14 -11.77
C SER A 258 -10.90 -20.77 -13.00
N LYS A 259 -10.25 -19.91 -13.79
CA LYS A 259 -9.47 -20.28 -14.98
C LYS A 259 -8.00 -20.53 -14.63
N ALA A 260 -7.68 -20.69 -13.34
CA ALA A 260 -6.34 -21.01 -12.88
C ALA A 260 -5.79 -22.26 -13.60
N PRO A 261 -4.55 -22.21 -14.11
CA PRO A 261 -3.91 -23.37 -14.72
C PRO A 261 -3.73 -24.49 -13.69
N GLU A 262 -3.70 -25.74 -14.15
CA GLU A 262 -3.71 -26.94 -13.30
C GLU A 262 -2.58 -26.95 -12.25
N TRP A 263 -1.39 -26.47 -12.61
CA TRP A 263 -0.24 -26.37 -11.70
C TRP A 263 -0.50 -25.40 -10.52
N LEU A 264 -1.31 -24.36 -10.73
CA LEU A 264 -1.69 -23.39 -9.71
C LEU A 264 -2.85 -23.90 -8.85
N ARG A 265 -3.74 -24.72 -9.41
CA ARG A 265 -4.85 -25.33 -8.66
C ARG A 265 -4.38 -26.20 -7.51
N VAL A 266 -3.25 -26.89 -7.65
CA VAL A 266 -2.66 -27.69 -6.55
C VAL A 266 -2.28 -26.81 -5.35
N TRP A 267 -1.86 -25.57 -5.60
CA TRP A 267 -1.57 -24.56 -4.59
C TRP A 267 -2.83 -23.92 -4.01
N VAL A 268 -3.81 -23.57 -4.86
CA VAL A 268 -5.04 -22.87 -4.47
C VAL A 268 -6.04 -23.79 -3.75
N GLU A 269 -6.17 -25.05 -4.18
CA GLU A 269 -7.09 -26.05 -3.60
C GLU A 269 -6.49 -26.81 -2.40
N GLY A 270 -5.30 -26.43 -1.93
CA GLY A 270 -4.67 -27.02 -0.75
C GLY A 270 -4.22 -28.49 -0.92
N LYS A 271 -4.06 -28.99 -2.15
CA LYS A 271 -3.59 -30.37 -2.40
C LYS A 271 -2.08 -30.55 -2.40
N ALA A 272 -1.31 -29.50 -2.09
CA ALA A 272 0.12 -29.57 -1.87
C ALA A 272 0.49 -29.97 -0.42
N SER A 273 -0.07 -31.06 0.12
CA SER A 273 0.61 -31.84 1.17
C SER A 273 0.09 -33.27 1.24
N LYS A 274 0.83 -34.20 0.62
CA LYS A 274 1.11 -35.53 1.16
C LYS A 274 2.55 -35.87 0.84
#